data_AF-A0A661QAV3-F1
#
_entry.id   AF-A0A661QAV3-F1
#
_cell.length_a   1.000
_cell.length_b   1.000
_cell.length_c   1.000
_cell.angle_alpha   90.00
_cell.angle_beta   90.00
_cell.angle_gamma   90.00
#
_symmetry.space_group_name_H-M   'P 1'
#
loop_
_entity.id
_entity.type
_entity.pdbx_description
1 polymer ?
#
loop_
_entity_poly.entity_id
_entity_poly.type
_entity_poly.pdbx_seq_one_letter_code
_entity_poly.pdbx_strand_id
1 'polypeptide(L)'
;KKDFIGMNEIIEAAKKTTEITTEELAERVSKSIRVPTYTYLKLIKHACKNNLTLSDAVRGILAPEIKKKLDDLSGVKGVSIDRLDSLHEILKDWSTPKRRKKDSKYAKYLTSPKEESYDLDLSYNIEKRPDNAFRKLIEQWIYKEYTKEDISKKMIDRYMSHLEIDLGKPSGSIVFNEKSNDLTLRIDPYGAEYSPIGFRFDDYSLFLREIEEDFRYNAMEEFDDILAKEGNVWRLLESPSHSISGDLTIRNKKIYFDSIELNEKNKDTLDELIYKKYTGGGYIDIDKSYLVQIQEAIKQDDYETAKKFSENMAMQQAYKEISMWIRHILLGICKSQVVTFTMPPVLLSVLYIAGKGDKIPELIDNYLNSR
;
A
#
# COMPACT_ATOMS: atom_id res chain seq x y z
N LYS A 1 -1.85 -32.17 1.61
CA LYS A 1 -3.30 -32.21 1.87
C LYS A 1 -3.45 -32.81 3.27
N LYS A 2 -3.77 -32.01 4.30
CA LYS A 2 -4.11 -32.55 5.62
C LYS A 2 -5.58 -32.94 5.55
N ASP A 3 -5.89 -34.18 5.90
CA ASP A 3 -7.22 -34.76 5.76
C ASP A 3 -8.25 -33.95 6.56
N PHE A 4 -9.40 -33.77 5.90
CA PHE A 4 -10.49 -32.92 6.33
C PHE A 4 -11.27 -33.65 7.42
N ILE A 5 -11.40 -33.03 8.61
CA ILE A 5 -12.18 -33.60 9.70
C ILE A 5 -13.67 -33.52 9.34
N GLY A 6 -14.25 -34.63 8.90
CA GLY A 6 -15.64 -34.71 8.46
C GLY A 6 -16.62 -34.60 9.63
N MET A 7 -17.91 -34.36 9.34
CA MET A 7 -18.99 -34.31 10.33
C MET A 7 -19.04 -35.57 11.22
N ASN A 8 -18.66 -36.72 10.67
CA ASN A 8 -18.52 -37.97 11.42
C ASN A 8 -17.36 -37.94 12.42
N GLU A 9 -16.27 -37.21 12.18
CA GLU A 9 -15.17 -37.07 13.13
C GLU A 9 -15.46 -36.03 14.21
N ILE A 10 -16.25 -34.99 13.93
CA ILE A 10 -16.77 -34.10 14.99
C ILE A 10 -17.75 -34.87 15.86
N ILE A 11 -18.63 -35.67 15.25
CA ILE A 11 -19.57 -36.53 15.97
C ILE A 11 -18.82 -37.66 16.71
N GLU A 12 -17.76 -38.24 16.14
CA GLU A 12 -16.90 -39.24 16.79
C GLU A 12 -16.04 -38.63 17.90
N ALA A 13 -15.49 -37.43 17.73
CA ALA A 13 -14.84 -36.68 18.81
C ALA A 13 -15.85 -36.33 19.92
N ALA A 14 -17.08 -35.99 19.52
CA ALA A 14 -18.22 -35.79 20.42
C ALA A 14 -18.75 -37.11 21.04
N LYS A 15 -18.36 -38.28 20.55
CA LYS A 15 -18.69 -39.61 21.10
C LYS A 15 -17.54 -40.26 21.87
N LYS A 16 -16.28 -40.00 21.52
CA LYS A 16 -15.10 -40.55 22.18
C LYS A 16 -14.94 -39.92 23.57
N THR A 17 -15.04 -40.79 24.55
CA THR A 17 -14.84 -40.55 25.96
C THR A 17 -13.37 -40.19 26.25
N THR A 18 -13.20 -39.23 27.17
CA THR A 18 -12.11 -39.03 28.16
C THR A 18 -10.81 -38.24 27.89
N GLU A 19 -10.43 -37.76 26.69
CA GLU A 19 -9.05 -37.20 26.54
C GLU A 19 -8.86 -35.90 25.75
N ILE A 20 -9.90 -35.10 25.48
CA ILE A 20 -9.67 -33.74 24.94
C ILE A 20 -9.95 -32.72 26.04
N THR A 21 -8.91 -32.03 26.49
CA THR A 21 -9.02 -30.99 27.52
C THR A 21 -9.60 -29.71 26.91
N THR A 22 -10.22 -28.86 27.74
CA THR A 22 -10.70 -27.53 27.32
C THR A 22 -9.57 -26.68 26.73
N GLU A 23 -8.33 -26.91 27.15
CA GLU A 23 -7.11 -26.27 26.65
C GLU A 23 -6.77 -26.71 25.23
N GLU A 24 -6.89 -28.00 24.91
CA GLU A 24 -6.70 -28.53 23.54
C GLU A 24 -7.80 -28.05 22.59
N LEU A 25 -9.04 -27.91 23.07
CA LEU A 25 -10.14 -27.32 22.29
C LEU A 25 -9.95 -25.82 22.04
N ALA A 26 -9.21 -25.13 22.91
CA ALA A 26 -8.95 -23.69 22.83
C ALA A 26 -7.65 -23.33 22.07
N GLU A 27 -6.83 -24.32 21.67
CA GLU A 27 -5.63 -24.10 20.86
C GLU A 27 -5.98 -23.26 19.62
N ARG A 28 -5.22 -22.21 19.34
CA ARG A 28 -5.54 -21.27 18.26
C ARG A 28 -4.63 -21.51 17.06
N VAL A 29 -5.22 -21.81 15.91
CA VAL A 29 -4.48 -21.90 14.64
C VAL A 29 -4.62 -20.63 13.83
N SER A 30 -3.54 -20.23 13.15
CA SER A 30 -3.58 -19.14 12.17
C SER A 30 -4.29 -19.59 10.89
N LYS A 31 -5.16 -18.73 10.36
CA LYS A 31 -5.88 -18.94 9.11
C LYS A 31 -5.79 -17.69 8.26
N SER A 32 -5.44 -17.88 7.00
CA SER A 32 -5.38 -16.83 5.99
C SER A 32 -6.42 -17.12 4.92
N ILE A 33 -7.30 -16.15 4.68
CA ILE A 33 -8.32 -16.22 3.65
C ILE A 33 -8.05 -15.16 2.59
N ARG A 34 -8.39 -15.46 1.35
CA ARG A 34 -8.28 -14.54 0.23
C ARG A 34 -9.67 -13.99 -0.07
N VAL A 35 -9.87 -12.68 0.10
CA VAL A 35 -11.15 -12.01 -0.11
C VAL A 35 -11.06 -11.07 -1.33
N PRO A 36 -12.13 -10.90 -2.11
CA PRO A 36 -12.16 -9.86 -3.15
C PRO A 36 -11.86 -8.48 -2.55
N THR A 37 -11.15 -7.61 -3.30
CA THR A 37 -10.76 -6.29 -2.79
C THR A 37 -11.95 -5.44 -2.35
N TYR A 38 -13.09 -5.53 -3.03
CA TYR A 38 -14.28 -4.78 -2.63
C TYR A 38 -14.79 -5.25 -1.24
N THR A 39 -14.73 -6.55 -0.94
CA THR A 39 -15.06 -7.10 0.38
C THR A 39 -14.00 -6.68 1.41
N TYR A 40 -12.72 -6.67 1.03
CA TYR A 40 -11.62 -6.20 1.88
C TYR A 40 -11.80 -4.74 2.31
N LEU A 41 -12.12 -3.85 1.38
CA LEU A 41 -12.37 -2.43 1.65
C LEU A 41 -13.60 -2.23 2.57
N LYS A 42 -14.67 -2.99 2.36
CA LYS A 42 -15.82 -3.01 3.28
C LYS A 42 -15.45 -3.51 4.67
N LEU A 43 -14.57 -4.51 4.75
CA LEU A 43 -14.08 -5.06 6.01
C LEU A 43 -13.21 -4.04 6.76
N ILE A 44 -12.31 -3.31 6.07
CA ILE A 44 -11.57 -2.18 6.66
C ILE A 44 -12.55 -1.16 7.24
N LYS A 45 -13.52 -0.72 6.45
CA LYS A 45 -14.52 0.26 6.87
C LYS A 45 -15.31 -0.21 8.09
N HIS A 46 -15.70 -1.49 8.12
CA HIS A 46 -16.36 -2.10 9.27
C HIS A 46 -15.44 -2.16 10.50
N ALA A 47 -14.19 -2.57 10.34
CA ALA A 47 -13.21 -2.66 11.42
C ALA A 47 -12.96 -1.29 12.07
N CYS A 48 -12.69 -0.26 11.26
CA CYS A 48 -12.47 1.11 11.73
C CYS A 48 -13.68 1.64 12.52
N LYS A 49 -14.88 1.55 11.95
CA LYS A 49 -16.12 2.04 12.60
C LYS A 49 -16.39 1.40 13.96
N ASN A 50 -15.95 0.17 14.17
CA ASN A 50 -16.15 -0.56 15.41
C ASN A 50 -14.89 -0.58 16.29
N ASN A 51 -13.83 0.14 15.91
CA ASN A 51 -12.54 0.15 16.59
C ASN A 51 -11.98 -1.27 16.82
N LEU A 52 -12.04 -2.09 15.78
CA LEU A 52 -11.59 -3.48 15.75
C LEU A 52 -10.34 -3.61 14.89
N THR A 53 -9.51 -4.62 15.17
CA THR A 53 -8.53 -5.09 14.16
C THR A 53 -9.28 -5.81 13.03
N LEU A 54 -8.67 -5.95 11.85
CA LEU A 54 -9.26 -6.78 10.78
C LEU A 54 -9.52 -8.22 11.23
N SER A 55 -8.64 -8.78 12.06
CA SER A 55 -8.85 -10.12 12.62
C SER A 55 -10.09 -10.14 13.53
N ASP A 56 -10.25 -9.17 14.41
CA ASP A 56 -11.38 -9.07 15.34
C ASP A 56 -12.70 -8.85 14.58
N ALA A 57 -12.67 -8.02 13.53
CA ALA A 57 -13.80 -7.83 12.63
C ALA A 57 -14.25 -9.16 11.99
N VAL A 58 -13.31 -9.95 11.45
CA VAL A 58 -13.63 -11.28 10.90
C VAL A 58 -14.22 -12.19 11.97
N ARG A 59 -13.64 -12.22 13.18
CA ARG A 59 -14.15 -13.04 14.29
C ARG A 59 -15.59 -12.67 14.66
N GLY A 60 -15.87 -11.37 14.79
CA GLY A 60 -17.21 -10.86 15.08
C GLY A 60 -18.24 -11.14 13.99
N ILE A 61 -17.80 -11.19 12.72
CA ILE A 61 -18.65 -11.53 11.57
C ILE A 61 -18.99 -13.03 11.54
N LEU A 62 -18.01 -13.90 11.83
CA LEU A 62 -18.19 -15.36 11.74
C LEU A 62 -18.87 -15.95 12.97
N ALA A 63 -18.71 -15.34 14.15
CA ALA A 63 -19.22 -15.88 15.39
C ALA A 63 -20.75 -16.12 15.41
N PRO A 64 -21.61 -15.23 14.88
CA PRO A 64 -23.06 -15.48 14.80
C PRO A 64 -23.43 -16.73 14.00
N GLU A 65 -22.75 -16.98 12.87
CA GLU A 65 -23.00 -18.15 12.03
C GLU A 65 -22.60 -19.45 12.73
N ILE A 66 -21.46 -19.43 13.43
CA ILE A 66 -21.02 -20.58 14.25
C ILE A 66 -22.00 -20.81 15.40
N LYS A 67 -22.42 -19.74 16.08
CA LYS A 67 -23.37 -19.83 17.20
C LYS A 67 -24.67 -20.47 16.75
N LYS A 68 -25.27 -19.95 15.67
CA LYS A 68 -26.50 -20.50 15.08
C LYS A 68 -26.35 -22.00 14.81
N LYS A 69 -25.17 -22.43 14.36
CA LYS A 69 -24.95 -23.84 14.06
C LYS A 69 -24.76 -24.73 15.28
N LEU A 70 -24.14 -24.20 16.34
CA LEU A 70 -24.13 -24.87 17.64
C LEU A 70 -25.55 -24.98 18.22
N ASP A 71 -26.34 -23.90 18.11
CA ASP A 71 -27.74 -23.88 18.56
C ASP A 71 -28.57 -24.94 17.82
N ASP A 72 -28.40 -25.10 16.50
CA ASP A 72 -29.07 -26.16 15.70
C ASP A 72 -28.72 -27.59 16.19
N LEU A 73 -27.52 -27.78 16.75
CA LEU A 73 -27.06 -29.09 17.23
C LEU A 73 -27.66 -29.47 18.59
N SER A 74 -28.17 -28.51 19.36
CA SER A 74 -28.77 -28.74 20.69
C SER A 74 -29.98 -29.71 20.66
N GLY A 75 -30.62 -29.87 19.50
CA GLY A 75 -31.74 -30.79 19.28
C GLY A 75 -31.36 -32.16 18.68
N VAL A 76 -30.08 -32.41 18.39
CA VAL A 76 -29.65 -33.62 17.67
C VAL A 76 -29.37 -34.78 18.65
N LYS A 77 -30.06 -35.91 18.43
CA LYS A 77 -29.90 -37.11 19.27
C LYS A 77 -28.46 -37.62 19.24
N GLY A 78 -27.84 -37.72 20.43
CA GLY A 78 -26.47 -38.21 20.60
C GLY A 78 -25.40 -37.12 20.74
N VAL A 79 -25.78 -35.84 20.76
CA VAL A 79 -24.89 -34.73 21.10
C VAL A 79 -24.97 -34.44 22.60
N SER A 80 -23.82 -34.29 23.27
CA SER A 80 -23.74 -33.94 24.69
C SER A 80 -23.95 -32.43 24.88
N ILE A 81 -24.87 -32.07 25.80
CA ILE A 81 -25.17 -30.67 26.17
C ILE A 81 -23.93 -30.01 26.78
N ASP A 82 -23.26 -30.66 27.74
CA ASP A 82 -22.05 -30.13 28.38
C ASP A 82 -20.94 -29.78 27.37
N ARG A 83 -20.84 -30.56 26.29
CA ARG A 83 -19.89 -30.28 25.19
C ARG A 83 -20.32 -29.10 24.34
N LEU A 84 -21.61 -28.95 24.06
CA LEU A 84 -22.13 -27.76 23.37
C LEU A 84 -21.90 -26.50 24.20
N ASP A 85 -22.15 -26.56 25.51
CA ASP A 85 -21.90 -25.45 26.43
C ASP A 85 -20.42 -25.05 26.43
N SER A 86 -19.51 -26.03 26.49
CA SER A 86 -18.06 -25.80 26.36
C SER A 86 -17.70 -25.10 25.05
N LEU A 87 -18.32 -25.51 23.93
CA LEU A 87 -18.11 -24.87 22.62
C LEU A 87 -18.68 -23.44 22.57
N HIS A 88 -19.81 -23.19 23.22
CA HIS A 88 -20.36 -21.84 23.37
C HIS A 88 -19.44 -20.93 24.18
N GLU A 89 -18.83 -21.45 25.25
CA GLU A 89 -17.84 -20.71 26.04
C GLU A 89 -16.59 -20.38 25.22
N ILE A 90 -16.05 -21.35 24.48
CA ILE A 90 -14.89 -21.14 23.59
C ILE A 90 -15.25 -20.12 22.50
N LEU A 91 -16.43 -20.21 21.90
CA LEU A 91 -16.90 -19.24 20.90
C LEU A 91 -17.02 -17.83 21.51
N LYS A 92 -17.53 -17.71 22.73
CA LYS A 92 -17.66 -16.44 23.44
C LYS A 92 -16.28 -15.83 23.74
N ASP A 93 -15.33 -16.61 24.25
CA ASP A 93 -13.95 -16.15 24.47
C ASP A 93 -13.30 -15.72 23.15
N TRP A 94 -13.38 -16.57 22.12
CA TRP A 94 -12.75 -16.33 20.83
C TRP A 94 -13.32 -15.11 20.10
N SER A 95 -14.63 -14.89 20.15
CA SER A 95 -15.30 -13.76 19.50
C SER A 95 -15.18 -12.44 20.26
N THR A 96 -14.74 -12.47 21.52
CA THR A 96 -14.56 -11.27 22.32
C THR A 96 -13.40 -10.44 21.73
N PRO A 97 -13.66 -9.17 21.33
CA PRO A 97 -12.62 -8.31 20.81
C PRO A 97 -11.57 -8.02 21.88
N LYS A 98 -10.29 -8.11 21.52
CA LYS A 98 -9.24 -7.55 22.36
C LYS A 98 -9.10 -6.10 21.91
N ARG A 99 -9.64 -5.15 22.70
CA ARG A 99 -9.61 -3.72 22.36
C ARG A 99 -8.24 -3.33 21.82
N ARG A 100 -8.22 -2.69 20.66
CA ARG A 100 -7.00 -2.20 20.03
C ARG A 100 -6.33 -1.23 21.01
N LYS A 101 -5.09 -1.51 21.43
CA LYS A 101 -4.25 -0.46 22.05
C LYS A 101 -3.97 0.56 20.96
N LYS A 102 -4.26 1.84 21.22
CA LYS A 102 -4.06 2.96 20.29
C LYS A 102 -2.57 3.30 20.13
N ASP A 103 -1.73 2.30 19.86
CA ASP A 103 -0.29 2.47 19.69
C ASP A 103 0.09 2.03 18.27
N SER A 104 -0.39 2.77 17.27
CA SER A 104 0.25 2.74 15.96
C SER A 104 1.44 3.69 16.02
N LYS A 105 2.66 3.18 15.84
CA LYS A 105 3.89 4.00 15.67
C LYS A 105 3.73 5.08 14.59
N TYR A 106 2.77 4.93 13.68
CA TYR A 106 2.46 5.86 12.59
C TYR A 106 1.35 6.87 12.91
N ALA A 107 0.68 6.75 14.07
CA ALA A 107 -0.32 7.74 14.52
C ALA A 107 0.26 9.15 14.69
N LYS A 108 1.59 9.26 14.84
CA LYS A 108 2.36 10.50 14.94
C LYS A 108 2.37 11.30 13.61
N TYR A 109 2.17 10.66 12.47
CA TYR A 109 2.30 11.27 11.14
C TYR A 109 0.97 11.48 10.42
N LEU A 110 -0.13 11.00 11.02
CA LEU A 110 -1.46 11.31 10.54
C LEU A 110 -1.83 12.69 11.05
N THR A 111 -2.16 13.60 10.14
CA THR A 111 -2.56 14.99 10.42
C THR A 111 -3.84 15.09 11.26
N SER A 112 -4.49 13.96 11.56
CA SER A 112 -5.57 13.87 12.54
C SER A 112 -5.52 12.54 13.33
N PRO A 113 -5.71 12.57 14.67
CA PRO A 113 -5.77 11.38 15.54
C PRO A 113 -6.99 10.45 15.31
N LYS A 114 -7.65 10.57 14.16
CA LYS A 114 -8.88 9.85 13.74
C LYS A 114 -8.74 9.13 12.40
N GLU A 115 -7.58 9.15 11.78
CA GLU A 115 -7.32 8.42 10.54
C GLU A 115 -6.73 7.05 10.90
N GLU A 116 -7.25 5.98 10.30
CA GLU A 116 -6.62 4.65 10.40
C GLU A 116 -6.04 4.29 9.03
N SER A 117 -4.73 3.97 8.99
CA SER A 117 -4.07 3.49 7.79
C SER A 117 -3.92 1.97 7.81
N TYR A 118 -4.11 1.35 6.64
CA TYR A 118 -3.84 -0.06 6.39
C TYR A 118 -2.84 -0.16 5.25
N ASP A 119 -1.66 -0.69 5.56
CA ASP A 119 -0.60 -0.84 4.58
C ASP A 119 -0.99 -1.86 3.51
N LEU A 120 -0.71 -1.49 2.27
CA LEU A 120 -0.85 -2.35 1.11
C LEU A 120 0.51 -2.97 0.79
N ASP A 121 0.51 -4.28 0.60
CA ASP A 121 1.67 -4.98 0.06
C ASP A 121 1.78 -4.69 -1.43
N LEU A 122 2.64 -3.72 -1.78
CA LEU A 122 2.95 -3.37 -3.17
C LEU A 122 4.15 -4.14 -3.73
N SER A 123 4.68 -5.13 -3.01
CA SER A 123 5.92 -5.84 -3.39
C SER A 123 5.88 -6.45 -4.80
N TYR A 124 4.71 -6.92 -5.24
CA TYR A 124 4.51 -7.50 -6.57
C TYR A 124 4.55 -6.50 -7.74
N ASN A 125 4.55 -5.19 -7.47
CA ASN A 125 4.58 -4.14 -8.51
C ASN A 125 5.96 -3.46 -8.65
N ILE A 126 6.97 -3.95 -7.91
CA ILE A 126 8.32 -3.35 -7.89
C ILE A 126 9.11 -3.68 -9.16
N GLU A 127 8.96 -4.89 -9.71
CA GLU A 127 9.81 -5.40 -10.80
C GLU A 127 9.76 -4.59 -12.11
N LYS A 128 8.77 -3.71 -12.29
CA LYS A 128 8.58 -2.87 -13.48
C LYS A 128 8.59 -1.38 -13.18
N ARG A 129 9.18 -0.95 -12.07
CA ARG A 129 9.25 0.46 -11.71
C ARG A 129 10.11 1.22 -12.74
N PRO A 130 9.66 2.39 -13.24
CA PRO A 130 10.40 3.17 -14.22
C PRO A 130 11.48 4.01 -13.53
N ASP A 131 12.51 3.36 -12.99
CA ASP A 131 13.55 4.00 -12.17
C ASP A 131 14.26 5.14 -12.91
N ASN A 132 14.47 4.98 -14.22
CA ASN A 132 15.03 6.04 -15.07
C ASN A 132 14.12 7.26 -15.18
N ALA A 133 12.79 7.07 -15.24
CA ALA A 133 11.84 8.17 -15.27
C ALA A 133 11.85 8.93 -13.93
N PHE A 134 11.85 8.21 -12.82
CA PHE A 134 11.96 8.81 -11.49
C PHE A 134 13.27 9.54 -11.26
N ARG A 135 14.40 8.94 -11.66
CA ARG A 135 15.72 9.58 -11.65
C ARG A 135 15.71 10.90 -12.43
N LYS A 136 15.16 10.91 -13.64
CA LYS A 136 15.04 12.14 -14.44
C LYS A 136 14.22 13.23 -13.75
N LEU A 137 13.10 12.87 -13.11
CA LEU A 137 12.31 13.84 -12.35
C LEU A 137 13.10 14.44 -11.19
N ILE A 138 13.86 13.62 -10.48
CA ILE A 138 14.70 14.05 -9.36
C ILE A 138 15.84 14.94 -9.85
N GLU A 139 16.57 14.54 -10.89
CA GLU A 139 17.65 15.34 -11.48
C GLU A 139 17.15 16.74 -11.88
N GLN A 140 15.97 16.80 -12.54
CA GLN A 140 15.36 18.07 -12.97
C GLN A 140 14.85 18.91 -11.80
N TRP A 141 14.32 18.28 -10.75
CA TRP A 141 13.97 18.98 -9.52
C TRP A 141 15.21 19.58 -8.84
N ILE A 142 16.31 18.82 -8.75
CA ILE A 142 17.59 19.29 -8.20
C ILE A 142 18.06 20.50 -9.00
N TYR A 143 18.07 20.41 -10.33
CA TYR A 143 18.40 21.56 -11.18
C TYR A 143 17.50 22.76 -10.86
N LYS A 144 16.18 22.59 -10.83
CA LYS A 144 15.26 23.71 -10.61
C LYS A 144 15.40 24.37 -9.23
N GLU A 145 15.59 23.59 -8.17
CA GLU A 145 15.70 24.13 -6.82
C GLU A 145 17.06 24.77 -6.56
N TYR A 146 18.14 24.13 -7.03
CA TYR A 146 19.50 24.50 -6.67
C TYR A 146 20.22 25.34 -7.74
N THR A 147 19.65 25.65 -8.91
CA THR A 147 20.29 26.58 -9.87
C THR A 147 19.89 28.04 -9.70
N LYS A 148 19.24 28.41 -8.58
CA LYS A 148 18.86 29.82 -8.33
C LYS A 148 20.07 30.72 -8.03
N GLU A 149 21.22 30.13 -7.68
CA GLU A 149 22.50 30.81 -7.43
C GLU A 149 23.63 30.24 -8.32
N ASP A 150 24.62 31.08 -8.68
CA ASP A 150 25.67 30.73 -9.67
C ASP A 150 26.63 29.63 -9.15
N ILE A 151 26.88 29.60 -7.83
CA ILE A 151 27.72 28.59 -7.18
C ILE A 151 27.02 27.24 -7.19
N SER A 152 25.77 27.20 -6.73
CA SER A 152 24.97 25.98 -6.64
C SER A 152 24.72 25.35 -8.03
N LYS A 153 24.56 26.14 -9.10
CA LYS A 153 24.50 25.61 -10.47
C LYS A 153 25.79 24.92 -10.92
N LYS A 154 26.94 25.58 -10.76
CA LYS A 154 28.27 25.02 -11.11
C LYS A 154 28.55 23.74 -10.33
N MET A 155 28.14 23.69 -9.06
CA MET A 155 28.23 22.50 -8.21
C MET A 155 27.39 21.35 -8.74
N ILE A 156 26.10 21.59 -9.03
CA ILE A 156 25.22 20.55 -9.58
C ILE A 156 25.75 20.03 -10.90
N ASP A 157 26.16 20.92 -11.82
CA ASP A 157 26.73 20.51 -13.11
C ASP A 157 28.00 19.66 -12.96
N ARG A 158 28.85 19.96 -11.98
CA ARG A 158 30.06 19.18 -11.70
C ARG A 158 29.77 17.80 -11.11
N TYR A 159 28.80 17.70 -10.19
CA TYR A 159 28.60 16.50 -9.39
C TYR A 159 27.37 15.67 -9.77
N MET A 160 26.58 16.06 -10.79
CA MET A 160 25.38 15.31 -11.20
C MET A 160 25.70 13.85 -11.58
N SER A 161 26.88 13.57 -12.13
CA SER A 161 27.35 12.21 -12.43
C SER A 161 27.52 11.34 -11.18
N HIS A 162 27.69 11.96 -10.01
CA HIS A 162 27.82 11.33 -8.70
C HIS A 162 26.49 11.20 -7.97
N LEU A 163 25.38 11.67 -8.55
CA LEU A 163 24.06 11.55 -7.93
C LEU A 163 23.67 10.07 -7.83
N GLU A 164 23.46 9.59 -6.61
CA GLU A 164 22.88 8.30 -6.30
C GLU A 164 21.46 8.51 -5.76
N ILE A 165 20.53 7.72 -6.28
CA ILE A 165 19.11 7.84 -5.96
C ILE A 165 18.64 6.47 -5.49
N ASP A 166 18.50 6.30 -4.19
CA ASP A 166 17.79 5.15 -3.64
C ASP A 166 16.32 5.50 -3.49
N LEU A 167 15.53 5.08 -4.49
CA LEU A 167 14.08 5.28 -4.52
C LEU A 167 13.33 4.44 -3.47
N GLY A 168 14.01 3.62 -2.65
CA GLY A 168 13.41 2.76 -1.65
C GLY A 168 12.41 1.75 -2.23
N LYS A 169 11.59 1.14 -1.38
CA LYS A 169 10.46 0.29 -1.82
C LYS A 169 9.17 1.12 -1.83
N PRO A 170 8.39 1.13 -2.91
CA PRO A 170 7.12 1.83 -2.92
C PRO A 170 6.20 1.30 -1.83
N SER A 171 5.45 2.20 -1.21
CA SER A 171 4.47 1.87 -0.19
C SER A 171 3.08 2.35 -0.59
N GLY A 172 2.06 1.60 -0.20
CA GLY A 172 0.67 2.00 -0.37
C GLY A 172 -0.03 1.93 0.96
N SER A 173 -0.99 2.82 1.18
CA SER A 173 -1.86 2.76 2.35
C SER A 173 -3.30 3.10 1.97
N ILE A 174 -4.25 2.42 2.59
CA ILE A 174 -5.66 2.81 2.57
C ILE A 174 -5.93 3.54 3.88
N VAL A 175 -6.34 4.79 3.77
CA VAL A 175 -6.71 5.64 4.90
C VAL A 175 -8.23 5.70 4.98
N PHE A 176 -8.78 5.37 6.14
CA PHE A 176 -10.20 5.57 6.41
C PHE A 176 -10.42 6.86 7.21
N ASN A 177 -11.29 7.74 6.70
CA ASN A 177 -11.72 8.94 7.42
C ASN A 177 -13.06 8.67 8.10
N GLU A 178 -13.06 8.62 9.43
CA GLU A 178 -14.28 8.37 10.22
C GLU A 178 -15.36 9.44 10.02
N LYS A 179 -14.99 10.71 9.84
CA LYS A 179 -15.94 11.83 9.77
C LYS A 179 -16.67 11.85 8.44
N SER A 180 -15.93 11.75 7.34
CA SER A 180 -16.49 11.77 6.00
C SER A 180 -16.96 10.38 5.55
N ASN A 181 -16.54 9.33 6.27
CA ASN A 181 -16.85 7.94 5.98
C ASN A 181 -16.28 7.51 4.60
N ASP A 182 -15.16 8.10 4.21
CA ASP A 182 -14.47 7.86 2.96
C ASP A 182 -13.22 7.00 3.13
N LEU A 183 -12.83 6.35 2.03
CA LEU A 183 -11.57 5.61 1.92
C LEU A 183 -10.70 6.35 0.91
N THR A 184 -9.49 6.70 1.31
CA THR A 184 -8.50 7.30 0.43
C THR A 184 -7.37 6.32 0.23
N LEU A 185 -7.00 6.07 -1.03
CA LEU A 185 -5.78 5.37 -1.35
C LEU A 185 -4.64 6.38 -1.43
N ARG A 186 -3.51 6.06 -0.80
CA ARG A 186 -2.25 6.76 -0.96
C ARG A 186 -1.21 5.78 -1.49
N ILE A 187 -0.50 6.16 -2.53
CA ILE A 187 0.67 5.43 -3.04
C ILE A 187 1.85 6.38 -2.98
N ASP A 188 2.85 5.99 -2.21
CA ASP A 188 4.13 6.66 -2.14
C ASP A 188 5.11 5.88 -3.04
N PRO A 189 5.54 6.46 -4.18
CA PRO A 189 6.39 5.77 -5.15
C PRO A 189 7.80 5.49 -4.61
N TYR A 190 8.21 6.32 -3.64
CA TYR A 190 9.44 6.19 -2.88
C TYR A 190 9.03 5.87 -1.44
N GLY A 191 9.56 4.79 -0.87
CA GLY A 191 9.07 4.25 0.40
C GLY A 191 8.97 5.28 1.52
N ALA A 192 8.09 4.99 2.49
CA ALA A 192 7.85 5.89 3.60
C ALA A 192 9.15 6.31 4.32
N GLU A 193 9.27 7.64 4.44
CA GLU A 193 10.13 8.44 5.31
C GLU A 193 11.49 8.93 4.80
N TYR A 194 12.39 8.15 4.19
CA TYR A 194 13.69 8.71 3.75
C TYR A 194 14.27 7.89 2.61
N SER A 195 13.96 8.27 1.38
CA SER A 195 14.72 7.79 0.21
C SER A 195 15.98 8.65 0.14
N PRO A 196 17.18 8.13 0.44
CA PRO A 196 18.38 8.93 0.37
C PRO A 196 18.64 9.28 -1.10
N ILE A 197 18.32 10.52 -1.44
CA ILE A 197 18.81 11.19 -2.62
C ILE A 197 20.06 11.92 -2.17
N GLY A 198 21.20 11.56 -2.73
CA GLY A 198 22.45 12.21 -2.38
C GLY A 198 23.54 11.97 -3.40
N PHE A 199 24.59 12.77 -3.33
CA PHE A 199 25.79 12.54 -4.11
C PHE A 199 26.65 11.52 -3.40
N ARG A 200 27.30 10.61 -4.13
CA ARG A 200 28.24 9.64 -3.58
C ARG A 200 29.65 9.94 -4.08
N PHE A 201 30.56 10.09 -3.13
CA PHE A 201 31.98 10.32 -3.38
C PHE A 201 32.80 9.21 -2.74
N ASP A 202 33.63 8.55 -3.54
CA ASP A 202 34.50 7.46 -3.07
C ASP A 202 35.72 7.97 -2.26
N ASP A 203 36.10 9.25 -2.45
CA ASP A 203 37.19 9.91 -1.72
C ASP A 203 36.71 11.27 -1.15
N TYR A 204 36.42 11.28 0.14
CA TYR A 204 35.94 12.49 0.84
C TYR A 204 36.99 13.60 0.90
N SER A 205 38.26 13.25 1.03
CA SER A 205 39.34 14.24 1.13
C SER A 205 39.55 14.94 -0.21
N LEU A 206 39.44 14.19 -1.31
CA LEU A 206 39.42 14.75 -2.65
C LEU A 206 38.20 15.66 -2.85
N PHE A 207 37.00 15.19 -2.48
CA PHE A 207 35.77 15.98 -2.59
C PHE A 207 35.84 17.30 -1.81
N LEU A 208 36.28 17.27 -0.54
CA LEU A 208 36.43 18.49 0.27
C LEU A 208 37.40 19.48 -0.37
N ARG A 209 38.54 18.99 -0.86
CA ARG A 209 39.52 19.82 -1.55
C ARG A 209 38.94 20.43 -2.82
N GLU A 210 38.22 19.66 -3.64
CA GLU A 210 37.59 20.17 -4.86
C GLU A 210 36.51 21.23 -4.55
N ILE A 211 35.70 21.04 -3.51
CA ILE A 211 34.72 22.03 -3.06
C ILE A 211 35.41 23.31 -2.56
N GLU A 212 36.46 23.19 -1.75
CA GLU A 212 37.23 24.32 -1.25
C GLU A 212 37.91 25.10 -2.38
N GLU A 213 38.48 24.40 -3.37
CA GLU A 213 39.14 24.96 -4.55
C GLU A 213 38.15 25.66 -5.49
N ASP A 214 36.99 25.03 -5.74
CA ASP A 214 36.01 25.52 -6.72
C ASP A 214 35.07 26.60 -6.16
N PHE A 215 34.68 26.50 -4.88
CA PHE A 215 33.55 27.27 -4.33
C PHE A 215 33.88 28.07 -3.06
N ARG A 216 35.09 27.90 -2.51
CA ARG A 216 35.58 28.54 -1.26
C ARG A 216 34.75 28.14 -0.02
N TYR A 217 35.27 28.47 1.17
CA TYR A 217 34.76 28.03 2.48
C TYR A 217 33.26 28.29 2.74
N ASN A 218 32.65 29.29 2.09
CA ASN A 218 31.25 29.65 2.29
C ASN A 218 30.26 28.66 1.63
N ALA A 219 30.70 27.81 0.70
CA ALA A 219 29.84 26.81 0.07
C ALA A 219 29.62 25.56 0.94
N MET A 220 30.45 25.35 1.98
CA MET A 220 30.28 24.22 2.91
C MET A 220 29.09 24.39 3.85
N GLU A 221 28.71 25.63 4.23
CA GLU A 221 27.51 25.87 5.04
C GLU A 221 26.22 25.53 4.27
N GLU A 222 26.23 25.62 2.92
CA GLU A 222 25.12 25.15 2.11
C GLU A 222 24.98 23.62 2.14
N PHE A 223 25.99 22.86 2.57
CA PHE A 223 26.00 21.39 2.60
C PHE A 223 25.50 20.76 3.90
N ASP A 224 24.95 21.53 4.85
CA ASP A 224 24.48 20.96 6.12
C ASP A 224 23.45 19.82 5.94
N ASP A 225 23.58 18.80 6.82
CA ASP A 225 23.06 17.42 6.76
C ASP A 225 23.77 16.43 5.81
N ILE A 226 25.12 16.46 5.79
CA ILE A 226 25.93 15.37 5.24
C ILE A 226 25.98 14.17 6.20
N LEU A 227 25.47 13.02 5.75
CA LEU A 227 25.72 11.72 6.37
C LEU A 227 27.01 11.12 5.79
N ALA A 228 28.10 11.18 6.55
CA ALA A 228 29.31 10.43 6.24
C ALA A 228 29.22 9.01 6.83
N LYS A 229 29.27 7.98 5.98
CA LYS A 229 29.44 6.59 6.39
C LYS A 229 30.62 6.01 5.62
N GLU A 230 31.65 5.57 6.35
CA GLU A 230 32.85 4.83 5.89
C GLU A 230 33.06 4.86 4.37
N GLY A 231 33.82 5.86 3.88
CA GLY A 231 34.20 5.97 2.47
C GLY A 231 33.12 6.51 1.52
N ASN A 232 31.94 6.91 2.03
CA ASN A 232 30.89 7.54 1.24
C ASN A 232 30.27 8.71 2.01
N VAL A 233 30.03 9.81 1.29
CA VAL A 233 29.54 11.08 1.85
C VAL A 233 28.25 11.41 1.15
N TRP A 234 27.15 11.49 1.88
CA TRP A 234 25.81 11.70 1.34
C TRP A 234 25.28 13.04 1.82
N ARG A 235 24.83 13.92 0.92
CA ARG A 235 23.93 14.99 1.32
C ARG A 235 22.50 14.52 1.13
N LEU A 236 21.69 14.50 2.19
CA LEU A 236 20.28 14.13 2.05
C LEU A 236 19.51 15.31 1.43
N LEU A 237 18.94 15.12 0.24
CA LEU A 237 18.00 16.07 -0.33
C LEU A 237 16.58 15.67 0.05
N GLU A 238 15.78 16.62 0.55
CA GLU A 238 14.34 16.40 0.74
C GLU A 238 13.68 16.16 -0.62
N SER A 239 13.42 14.90 -0.96
CA SER A 239 12.70 14.56 -2.19
C SER A 239 11.33 15.24 -2.20
N PRO A 240 10.85 15.75 -3.36
CA PRO A 240 9.46 16.13 -3.47
C PRO A 240 8.59 14.92 -3.16
N SER A 241 7.54 15.12 -2.36
CA SER A 241 6.53 14.10 -2.14
C SER A 241 5.77 13.89 -3.45
N HIS A 242 6.14 12.85 -4.19
CA HIS A 242 5.43 12.41 -5.39
C HIS A 242 4.31 11.42 -5.03
N SER A 243 3.78 11.49 -3.82
CA SER A 243 2.67 10.65 -3.39
C SER A 243 1.44 10.92 -4.27
N ILE A 244 0.82 9.88 -4.79
CA ILE A 244 -0.51 10.00 -5.39
C ILE A 244 -1.57 9.59 -4.37
N SER A 245 -2.61 10.40 -4.29
CA SER A 245 -3.80 10.08 -3.50
C SER A 245 -5.09 10.26 -4.29
N GLY A 246 -6.11 9.51 -3.90
CA GLY A 246 -7.46 9.64 -4.46
C GLY A 246 -8.48 8.77 -3.71
N ASP A 247 -9.74 9.06 -3.94
CA ASP A 247 -10.85 8.44 -3.23
C ASP A 247 -11.18 7.07 -3.83
N LEU A 248 -11.34 6.08 -2.95
CA LEU A 248 -11.82 4.75 -3.26
C LEU A 248 -13.30 4.64 -2.96
N THR A 249 -14.10 4.36 -4.00
CA THR A 249 -15.53 4.07 -3.84
C THR A 249 -15.88 2.69 -4.37
N ILE A 250 -16.92 2.09 -3.79
CA ILE A 250 -17.40 0.74 -4.14
C ILE A 250 -18.84 0.86 -4.64
N ARG A 251 -19.10 0.42 -5.87
CA ARG A 251 -20.46 0.37 -6.46
C ARG A 251 -20.64 -0.95 -7.18
N ASN A 252 -21.69 -1.70 -6.88
CA ASN A 252 -21.99 -2.99 -7.54
C ASN A 252 -20.78 -3.95 -7.59
N LYS A 253 -20.08 -4.11 -6.46
CA LYS A 253 -18.84 -4.91 -6.31
C LYS A 253 -17.64 -4.47 -7.17
N LYS A 254 -17.74 -3.32 -7.84
CA LYS A 254 -16.66 -2.66 -8.58
C LYS A 254 -16.01 -1.58 -7.73
N ILE A 255 -14.74 -1.33 -7.99
CA ILE A 255 -13.93 -0.34 -7.27
C ILE A 255 -13.63 0.81 -8.22
N TYR A 256 -13.75 2.02 -7.71
CA TYR A 256 -13.48 3.25 -8.44
C TYR A 256 -12.41 4.05 -7.70
N PHE A 257 -11.46 4.61 -8.45
CA PHE A 257 -10.49 5.58 -7.98
C PHE A 257 -10.84 6.94 -8.60
N ASP A 258 -11.15 7.93 -7.77
CA ASP A 258 -11.65 9.26 -8.20
C ASP A 258 -12.75 9.18 -9.28
N SER A 259 -13.75 8.35 -9.01
CA SER A 259 -14.89 8.09 -9.91
C SER A 259 -14.59 7.31 -11.20
N ILE A 260 -13.35 6.88 -11.45
CA ILE A 260 -13.00 6.01 -12.58
C ILE A 260 -12.96 4.55 -12.12
N GLU A 261 -13.71 3.67 -12.78
CA GLU A 261 -13.69 2.23 -12.45
C GLU A 261 -12.30 1.65 -12.72
N LEU A 262 -11.74 0.95 -11.74
CA LEU A 262 -10.44 0.28 -11.84
C LEU A 262 -10.56 -1.01 -12.65
N ASN A 263 -10.38 -0.90 -13.95
CA ASN A 263 -10.35 -2.03 -14.89
C ASN A 263 -9.50 -1.71 -16.14
N GLU A 264 -9.18 -2.73 -16.92
CA GLU A 264 -8.37 -2.61 -18.15
C GLU A 264 -9.03 -1.74 -19.24
N LYS A 265 -10.36 -1.59 -19.23
CA LYS A 265 -11.06 -0.77 -20.24
C LYS A 265 -10.83 0.73 -20.03
N ASN A 266 -10.58 1.13 -18.79
CA ASN A 266 -10.35 2.53 -18.41
C ASN A 266 -8.86 2.87 -18.28
N LYS A 267 -7.97 2.02 -18.80
CA LYS A 267 -6.53 2.15 -18.57
C LYS A 267 -5.97 3.51 -19.04
N ASP A 268 -6.43 4.02 -20.17
CA ASP A 268 -5.93 5.27 -20.75
C ASP A 268 -6.47 6.48 -19.94
N THR A 269 -7.74 6.44 -19.53
CA THR A 269 -8.34 7.47 -18.66
C THR A 269 -7.68 7.50 -17.28
N LEU A 270 -7.28 6.35 -16.74
CA LEU A 270 -6.51 6.26 -15.50
C LEU A 270 -5.10 6.86 -15.67
N ASP A 271 -4.42 6.54 -16.77
CA ASP A 271 -3.10 7.12 -17.07
C ASP A 271 -3.19 8.65 -17.15
N GLU A 272 -4.21 9.20 -17.83
CA GLU A 272 -4.46 10.65 -17.91
C GLU A 272 -4.78 11.28 -16.55
N LEU A 273 -5.60 10.63 -15.72
CA LEU A 273 -5.93 11.11 -14.38
C LEU A 273 -4.67 11.21 -13.51
N ILE A 274 -3.85 10.15 -13.50
CA ILE A 274 -2.61 10.08 -12.72
C ILE A 274 -1.64 11.15 -13.22
N TYR A 275 -1.47 11.25 -14.53
CA TYR A 275 -0.63 12.26 -15.16
C TYR A 275 -1.02 13.68 -14.73
N LYS A 276 -2.33 13.97 -14.76
CA LYS A 276 -2.86 15.26 -14.34
C LYS A 276 -2.61 15.55 -12.86
N LYS A 277 -2.70 14.54 -12.00
CA LYS A 277 -2.37 14.69 -10.57
C LYS A 277 -0.89 14.99 -10.35
N TYR A 278 0.00 14.40 -11.16
CA TYR A 278 1.44 14.63 -11.07
C TYR A 278 1.88 15.99 -11.61
N THR A 279 1.30 16.41 -12.72
CA THR A 279 1.78 17.59 -13.47
C THR A 279 0.93 18.84 -13.26
N GLY A 280 -0.31 18.69 -12.77
CA GLY A 280 -1.33 19.75 -12.80
C GLY A 280 -1.90 20.03 -14.20
N GLY A 281 -1.33 19.43 -15.25
CA GLY A 281 -1.66 19.66 -16.66
C GLY A 281 -2.40 18.49 -17.32
N GLY A 282 -2.99 18.74 -18.50
CA GLY A 282 -3.57 17.69 -19.32
C GLY A 282 -2.51 16.80 -19.99
N TYR A 283 -2.91 15.61 -20.41
CA TYR A 283 -2.03 14.71 -21.16
C TYR A 283 -1.68 15.33 -22.52
N ILE A 284 -0.39 15.57 -22.78
CA ILE A 284 0.09 16.17 -24.02
C ILE A 284 0.45 15.07 -25.01
N ASP A 285 0.04 15.21 -26.28
CA ASP A 285 0.59 14.42 -27.39
C ASP A 285 2.03 14.89 -27.64
N ILE A 286 2.97 14.24 -26.93
CA ILE A 286 4.38 14.63 -26.88
C ILE A 286 5.00 14.60 -28.28
N ASP A 287 4.67 13.58 -29.07
CA ASP A 287 5.26 13.34 -30.39
C ASP A 287 4.83 14.40 -31.40
N LYS A 288 3.60 14.92 -31.30
CA LYS A 288 3.17 16.00 -32.21
C LYS A 288 3.56 17.39 -31.73
N SER A 289 3.57 17.63 -30.43
CA SER A 289 3.80 18.97 -29.89
C SER A 289 5.29 19.32 -29.85
N TYR A 290 6.12 18.48 -29.22
CA TYR A 290 7.51 18.85 -28.94
C TYR A 290 8.45 18.50 -30.09
N LEU A 291 8.27 17.37 -30.79
CA LEU A 291 9.17 17.01 -31.90
C LEU A 291 9.14 18.04 -33.03
N VAL A 292 7.95 18.57 -33.36
CA VAL A 292 7.80 19.64 -34.36
C VAL A 292 8.53 20.90 -33.91
N GLN A 293 8.34 21.33 -32.66
CA GLN A 293 9.01 22.51 -32.09
C GLN A 293 10.53 22.36 -32.04
N ILE A 294 11.04 21.18 -31.70
CA ILE A 294 12.48 20.87 -31.71
C ILE A 294 13.02 20.96 -33.15
N GLN A 295 12.34 20.34 -34.11
CA GLN A 295 12.76 20.37 -35.51
C GLN A 295 12.72 21.79 -36.11
N GLU A 296 11.74 22.59 -35.75
CA GLU A 296 11.63 23.99 -36.15
C GLU A 296 12.75 24.84 -35.57
N ALA A 297 13.04 24.70 -34.27
CA ALA A 297 14.14 25.41 -33.61
C ALA A 297 15.50 25.04 -34.22
N ILE A 298 15.74 23.76 -34.48
CA ILE A 298 16.97 23.30 -35.16
C ILE A 298 17.09 23.90 -36.57
N LYS A 299 16.00 23.97 -37.34
CA LYS A 299 15.98 24.60 -38.67
C LYS A 299 16.29 26.09 -38.64
N GLN A 300 16.07 26.74 -37.49
CA GLN A 300 16.35 28.16 -37.26
C GLN A 300 17.73 28.39 -36.60
N ASP A 301 18.55 27.35 -36.46
CA ASP A 301 19.82 27.38 -35.70
C ASP A 301 19.66 27.83 -34.23
N ASP A 302 18.44 27.71 -33.67
CA ASP A 302 18.15 28.02 -32.27
C ASP A 302 18.29 26.76 -31.39
N TYR A 303 19.55 26.37 -31.16
CA TYR A 303 19.91 25.17 -30.41
C TYR A 303 19.50 25.23 -28.94
N GLU A 304 19.47 26.43 -28.34
CA GLU A 304 19.04 26.62 -26.94
C GLU A 304 17.55 26.36 -26.78
N THR A 305 16.72 26.90 -27.68
CA THR A 305 15.29 26.60 -27.70
C THR A 305 15.03 25.12 -27.99
N ALA A 306 15.77 24.52 -28.95
CA ALA A 306 15.66 23.09 -29.24
C ALA A 306 15.99 22.23 -28.01
N LYS A 307 17.06 22.56 -27.27
CA LYS A 307 17.44 21.89 -26.03
C LYS A 307 16.33 21.99 -24.98
N LYS A 308 15.76 23.18 -24.76
CA LYS A 308 14.67 23.39 -23.81
C LYS A 308 13.43 22.57 -24.16
N PHE A 309 13.05 22.51 -25.44
CA PHE A 309 11.94 21.66 -25.88
C PHE A 309 12.23 20.17 -25.71
N SER A 310 13.48 19.74 -25.95
CA SER A 310 13.91 18.36 -25.71
C SER A 310 13.85 17.98 -24.23
N GLU A 311 14.28 18.86 -23.33
CA GLU A 311 14.19 18.64 -21.88
C GLU A 311 12.73 18.54 -21.42
N ASN A 312 11.87 19.46 -21.88
CA ASN A 312 10.44 19.39 -21.61
C ASN A 312 9.82 18.09 -22.13
N MET A 313 10.15 17.68 -23.36
CA MET A 313 9.71 16.42 -23.96
C MET A 313 10.08 15.21 -23.08
N ALA A 314 11.35 15.15 -22.65
CA ALA A 314 11.85 14.08 -21.78
C ALA A 314 11.11 14.04 -20.42
N MET A 315 10.77 15.21 -19.86
CA MET A 315 10.01 15.31 -18.62
C MET A 315 8.57 14.83 -18.78
N GLN A 316 7.87 15.25 -19.84
CA GLN A 316 6.52 14.75 -20.11
C GLN A 316 6.54 13.23 -20.31
N GLN A 317 7.57 12.68 -20.97
CA GLN A 317 7.73 11.24 -21.16
C GLN A 317 7.93 10.50 -19.83
N ALA A 318 8.76 11.04 -18.94
CA ALA A 318 8.96 10.49 -17.60
C ALA A 318 7.64 10.45 -16.80
N TYR A 319 6.86 11.53 -16.82
CA TYR A 319 5.55 11.56 -16.17
C TYR A 319 4.57 10.53 -16.74
N LYS A 320 4.58 10.29 -18.06
CA LYS A 320 3.76 9.24 -18.69
C LYS A 320 4.15 7.85 -18.20
N GLU A 321 5.44 7.53 -18.19
CA GLU A 321 5.94 6.23 -17.73
C GLU A 321 5.57 5.96 -16.27
N ILE A 322 5.74 6.96 -15.40
CA ILE A 322 5.34 6.89 -14.00
C ILE A 322 3.83 6.69 -13.87
N SER A 323 3.04 7.43 -14.66
CA SER A 323 1.59 7.32 -14.64
C SER A 323 1.11 5.91 -15.01
N MET A 324 1.70 5.33 -16.07
CA MET A 324 1.42 3.96 -16.50
C MET A 324 1.77 2.92 -15.43
N TRP A 325 2.90 3.11 -14.74
CA TRP A 325 3.32 2.23 -13.65
C TRP A 325 2.37 2.33 -12.46
N ILE A 326 1.96 3.53 -12.06
CA ILE A 326 0.98 3.73 -10.98
C ILE A 326 -0.37 3.14 -11.35
N ARG A 327 -0.81 3.29 -12.60
CA ARG A 327 -2.03 2.61 -13.07
C ARG A 327 -1.90 1.10 -12.89
N HIS A 328 -0.75 0.50 -13.23
CA HIS A 328 -0.53 -0.92 -12.99
C HIS A 328 -0.65 -1.29 -11.50
N ILE A 329 -0.18 -0.45 -10.59
CA ILE A 329 -0.41 -0.61 -9.15
C ILE A 329 -1.91 -0.57 -8.83
N LEU A 330 -2.63 0.44 -9.32
CA LEU A 330 -4.07 0.60 -9.07
C LEU A 330 -4.87 -0.63 -9.54
N LEU A 331 -4.58 -1.11 -10.75
CA LEU A 331 -5.21 -2.33 -11.27
C LEU A 331 -4.75 -3.58 -10.49
N GLY A 332 -3.52 -3.59 -9.99
CA GLY A 332 -2.99 -4.62 -9.10
C GLY A 332 -3.73 -4.71 -7.76
N ILE A 333 -4.15 -3.57 -7.19
CA ILE A 333 -4.91 -3.51 -5.92
C ILE A 333 -6.29 -4.19 -6.07
N CYS A 334 -6.86 -4.23 -7.28
CA CYS A 334 -8.11 -4.97 -7.54
C CYS A 334 -7.97 -6.49 -7.44
N LYS A 335 -6.75 -7.02 -7.28
CA LYS A 335 -6.54 -8.43 -6.96
C LYS A 335 -6.94 -8.69 -5.52
N SER A 336 -7.53 -9.86 -5.30
CA SER A 336 -7.94 -10.33 -3.97
C SER A 336 -6.85 -10.16 -2.90
N GLN A 337 -7.27 -9.73 -1.71
CA GLN A 337 -6.40 -9.43 -0.58
C GLN A 337 -6.43 -10.57 0.45
N VAL A 338 -5.34 -10.75 1.18
CA VAL A 338 -5.24 -11.78 2.22
C VAL A 338 -5.58 -11.19 3.57
N VAL A 339 -6.50 -11.81 4.29
CA VAL A 339 -6.82 -11.49 5.68
C VAL A 339 -6.44 -12.67 6.55
N THR A 340 -5.64 -12.42 7.58
CA THR A 340 -5.19 -13.45 8.52
C THR A 340 -5.85 -13.24 9.88
N PHE A 341 -6.35 -14.32 10.46
CA PHE A 341 -6.95 -14.35 11.80
C PHE A 341 -6.62 -15.67 12.49
N THR A 342 -6.77 -15.72 13.81
CA THR A 342 -6.62 -16.96 14.58
C THR A 342 -7.97 -17.56 14.91
N MET A 343 -8.08 -18.88 15.00
CA MET A 343 -9.32 -19.58 15.32
C MET A 343 -9.05 -20.94 15.98
N PRO A 344 -9.87 -21.35 16.97
CA PRO A 344 -9.86 -22.73 17.45
C PRO A 344 -10.22 -23.73 16.33
N PRO A 345 -9.44 -24.81 16.12
CA PRO A 345 -9.72 -25.82 15.10
C PRO A 345 -11.15 -26.37 15.16
N VAL A 346 -11.68 -26.58 16.37
CA VAL A 346 -13.03 -27.12 16.54
C VAL A 346 -14.11 -26.18 15.99
N LEU A 347 -13.97 -24.87 16.21
CA LEU A 347 -14.91 -23.87 15.68
C LEU A 347 -14.79 -23.75 14.16
N LEU A 348 -13.60 -23.95 13.60
CA LEU A 348 -13.40 -23.96 12.15
C LEU A 348 -14.18 -25.10 11.49
N SER A 349 -14.17 -26.28 12.11
CA SER A 349 -14.93 -27.44 11.64
C SER A 349 -16.44 -27.17 11.71
N VAL A 350 -16.92 -26.53 12.77
CA VAL A 350 -18.33 -26.09 12.88
C VAL A 350 -18.67 -25.09 11.78
N LEU A 351 -17.79 -24.12 11.50
CA LEU A 351 -17.99 -23.13 10.45
C LEU A 351 -18.08 -23.75 9.05
N TYR A 352 -17.25 -24.76 8.75
CA TYR A 352 -17.33 -25.49 7.47
C TYR A 352 -18.66 -26.22 7.30
N ILE A 353 -19.24 -26.75 8.38
CA ILE A 353 -20.57 -27.35 8.36
C ILE A 353 -21.66 -26.28 8.24
N ALA A 354 -21.50 -25.15 8.94
CA ALA A 354 -22.44 -24.03 8.93
C ALA A 354 -22.57 -23.41 7.54
N GLY A 355 -21.46 -23.30 6.80
CA GLY A 355 -21.42 -22.66 5.48
C GLY A 355 -22.24 -23.36 4.39
N LYS A 356 -22.72 -24.60 4.57
CA LYS A 356 -23.43 -25.36 3.51
C LYS A 356 -22.70 -25.38 2.14
N GLY A 357 -21.37 -25.22 2.14
CA GLY A 357 -20.55 -25.07 0.94
C GLY A 357 -20.02 -23.65 0.69
N ASP A 358 -20.59 -22.63 1.33
CA ASP A 358 -20.09 -21.26 1.26
C ASP A 358 -18.71 -21.17 1.90
N LYS A 359 -17.79 -20.55 1.18
CA LYS A 359 -16.43 -20.32 1.68
C LYS A 359 -16.47 -19.14 2.66
N ILE A 360 -15.58 -19.13 3.65
CA ILE A 360 -15.46 -18.03 4.63
C ILE A 360 -15.52 -16.61 4.00
N PRO A 361 -14.87 -16.34 2.84
CA PRO A 361 -15.03 -15.06 2.15
C PRO A 361 -16.47 -14.66 1.79
N GLU A 362 -17.31 -15.62 1.42
CA GLU A 362 -18.72 -15.37 1.04
C GLU A 362 -19.56 -15.04 2.26
N LEU A 363 -19.33 -15.71 3.40
CA LEU A 363 -19.99 -15.37 4.67
C LEU A 363 -19.65 -13.92 5.09
N ILE A 364 -18.38 -13.54 4.93
CA ILE A 364 -17.94 -12.16 5.20
C ILE A 364 -18.61 -11.18 4.25
N ASP A 365 -18.63 -11.48 2.94
CA ASP A 365 -19.26 -10.61 1.95
C ASP A 365 -20.77 -10.45 2.22
N ASN A 366 -21.47 -11.54 2.49
CA ASN A 366 -22.91 -11.54 2.78
C ASN A 366 -23.23 -10.70 4.02
N TYR A 367 -22.48 -10.88 5.10
CA TYR A 367 -22.64 -10.06 6.31
C TYR A 367 -22.45 -8.57 6.00
N LEU A 368 -21.35 -8.21 5.32
CA LEU A 368 -21.03 -6.83 4.98
C LEU A 368 -21.98 -6.19 3.94
N ASN A 369 -22.79 -6.98 3.24
CA ASN A 369 -23.80 -6.50 2.29
C ASN A 369 -25.21 -6.40 2.89
N SER A 370 -25.47 -7.10 4.00
CA SER A 370 -26.74 -7.07 4.73
C SER A 370 -26.92 -5.84 5.65
N ARG A 371 -25.88 -5.01 5.78
CA ARG A 371 -25.81 -3.79 6.60
C ARG A 371 -25.38 -2.62 5.74
#